data_AF-A0A4V2ZB32-F1
#
_entry.id   AF-A0A4V2ZB32-F1
#
_cell.length_a   1.000
_cell.length_b   1.000
_cell.length_c   1.000
_cell.angle_alpha   90.00
_cell.angle_beta   90.00
_cell.angle_gamma   90.00
#
_symmetry.space_group_name_H-M   'P 1'
#
loop_
_entity.id
_entity.type
_entity.pdbx_description
1 polymer ?
#
loop_
_entity_poly.entity_id
_entity_poly.type
_entity_poly.pdbx_seq_one_letter_code
_entity_poly.pdbx_strand_id
1 'polypeptide(L)'
;MKKALVIIALSISLVACNKSAEVKEVKTAYVDTSELMKEYTEAKDLEAKYKTKAEEKGRQLEAEINRFKQEAASFQSQAQANGQAWAQQKGAELQKREQQLSYAQQALSQELQQESGKEMDSLVSGVKKFIKVYGKEKGYAYIYGTGDAASILYAEDKFDITKEIIKALNDKYKAPAKTEEKAAAKK
;
A
#
# COMPACT_ATOMS: atom_id res chain seq x y z
N MET A 1 -3.34 46.78 -67.50
CA MET A 1 -4.10 45.69 -66.84
C MET A 1 -3.28 44.47 -66.42
N LYS A 2 -2.04 44.24 -66.93
CA LYS A 2 -1.20 43.10 -66.52
C LYS A 2 -0.41 43.29 -65.21
N LYS A 3 -0.19 44.54 -64.78
CA LYS A 3 0.57 44.86 -63.55
C LYS A 3 -0.29 44.88 -62.26
N ALA A 4 -1.61 44.95 -62.40
CA ALA A 4 -2.53 44.95 -61.25
C ALA A 4 -2.80 43.54 -60.69
N LEU A 5 -2.67 42.50 -61.52
CA LEU A 5 -2.87 41.10 -61.11
C LEU A 5 -1.70 40.52 -60.29
N VAL A 6 -0.49 41.10 -60.41
CA VAL A 6 0.69 40.62 -59.68
C VAL A 6 0.66 41.09 -58.21
N ILE A 7 0.02 42.22 -57.92
CA ILE A 7 -0.04 42.79 -56.57
C ILE A 7 -1.11 42.08 -55.71
N ILE A 8 -2.17 41.55 -56.33
CA ILE A 8 -3.22 40.77 -55.63
C ILE A 8 -2.75 39.33 -55.33
N ALA A 9 -1.81 38.80 -56.12
CA ALA A 9 -1.24 37.47 -55.87
C ALA A 9 -0.21 37.47 -54.71
N LEU A 10 0.39 38.61 -54.36
CA LEU A 10 1.35 38.71 -53.26
C LEU A 10 0.71 38.95 -51.88
N SER A 11 -0.54 39.41 -51.84
CA SER A 11 -1.24 39.71 -50.58
C SER A 11 -1.96 38.50 -49.97
N ILE A 12 -2.12 37.39 -50.72
CA ILE A 12 -2.75 36.15 -50.22
C ILE A 12 -1.72 35.21 -49.55
N SER A 13 -0.41 35.41 -49.77
CA SER A 13 0.64 34.57 -49.18
C SER A 13 0.92 34.86 -47.69
N LEU A 14 0.40 35.96 -47.12
CA LEU A 14 0.62 36.32 -45.71
C LEU A 14 -0.41 35.72 -44.73
N VAL A 15 -1.49 35.11 -45.23
CA VAL A 15 -2.54 34.52 -44.36
C VAL A 15 -2.30 33.04 -44.06
N ALA A 16 -1.35 32.39 -44.75
CA ALA A 16 -1.05 30.96 -44.58
C ALA A 16 -0.15 30.62 -43.36
N CYS A 17 0.41 31.62 -42.68
CA CYS A 17 1.33 31.42 -41.54
C CYS A 17 0.69 31.57 -40.15
N ASN A 18 -0.64 31.74 -40.05
CA ASN A 18 -1.33 31.82 -38.75
C ASN A 18 -1.99 30.49 -38.33
N LYS A 19 -1.34 29.36 -38.64
CA LYS A 19 -1.53 28.14 -37.84
C LYS A 19 -0.83 28.39 -36.51
N SER A 20 -1.53 29.07 -35.60
CA SER A 20 -1.21 28.98 -34.18
C SER A 20 -1.00 27.50 -33.89
N ALA A 21 0.21 27.12 -33.50
CA ALA A 21 0.48 25.77 -33.06
C ALA A 21 -0.54 25.48 -31.95
N GLU A 22 -1.52 24.63 -32.25
CA GLU A 22 -2.51 24.20 -31.29
C GLU A 22 -1.74 23.38 -30.26
N VAL A 23 -1.27 24.05 -29.20
CA VAL A 23 -0.64 23.39 -28.07
C VAL A 23 -1.77 22.60 -27.43
N LYS A 24 -1.91 21.33 -27.84
CA LYS A 24 -2.79 20.39 -27.16
C LYS A 24 -2.32 20.33 -25.71
N GLU A 25 -3.11 20.95 -24.84
CA GLU A 25 -2.88 20.91 -23.41
C GLU A 25 -2.92 19.44 -22.97
N VAL A 26 -1.79 18.96 -22.49
CA VAL A 26 -1.65 17.56 -22.07
C VAL A 26 -2.38 17.41 -20.75
N LYS A 27 -3.48 16.65 -20.75
CA LYS A 27 -4.26 16.42 -19.52
C LYS A 27 -3.44 15.60 -18.52
N THR A 28 -3.10 16.21 -17.40
CA THR A 28 -2.36 15.58 -16.30
C THR A 28 -3.07 15.76 -14.97
N ALA A 29 -2.78 14.87 -14.02
CA ALA A 29 -3.26 14.98 -12.65
C ALA A 29 -2.22 14.40 -11.68
N TYR A 30 -2.44 14.62 -10.39
CA TYR A 30 -1.66 13.98 -9.33
C TYR A 30 -2.57 13.37 -8.25
N VAL A 31 -2.01 12.40 -7.53
CA VAL A 31 -2.61 11.69 -6.41
C VAL A 31 -1.62 11.69 -5.26
N ASP A 32 -2.03 12.22 -4.11
CA ASP A 32 -1.32 12.02 -2.86
C ASP A 32 -1.49 10.54 -2.45
N THR A 33 -0.43 9.76 -2.64
CA THR A 33 -0.47 8.33 -2.34
C THR A 33 -0.47 8.06 -0.85
N SER A 34 0.05 8.98 -0.03
CA SER A 34 0.07 8.84 1.43
C SER A 34 -1.34 9.10 2.00
N GLU A 35 -2.04 10.14 1.54
CA GLU A 35 -3.46 10.36 1.87
C GLU A 35 -4.35 9.25 1.31
N LEU A 36 -4.12 8.82 0.06
CA LEU A 36 -4.87 7.72 -0.55
C LEU A 36 -4.80 6.47 0.30
N MET A 37 -3.60 6.02 0.66
CA MET A 37 -3.44 4.79 1.44
C MET A 37 -4.00 4.93 2.85
N LYS A 38 -3.89 6.13 3.44
CA LYS A 38 -4.49 6.43 4.75
C LYS A 38 -6.02 6.38 4.72
N GLU A 39 -6.68 6.84 3.66
CA GLU A 39 -8.15 6.94 3.59
C GLU A 39 -8.84 5.82 2.82
N TYR A 40 -8.09 4.98 2.12
CA TYR A 40 -8.61 3.82 1.41
C TYR A 40 -9.07 2.72 2.39
N THR A 41 -10.33 2.31 2.30
CA THR A 41 -10.95 1.37 3.25
C THR A 41 -10.31 -0.01 3.23
N GLU A 42 -9.97 -0.56 2.06
CA GLU A 42 -9.28 -1.87 1.99
C GLU A 42 -7.91 -1.82 2.69
N ALA A 43 -7.20 -0.68 2.62
CA ALA A 43 -5.92 -0.51 3.31
C ALA A 43 -6.11 -0.47 4.83
N LYS A 44 -7.12 0.27 5.32
CA LYS A 44 -7.49 0.29 6.75
C LYS A 44 -7.88 -1.10 7.26
N ASP A 45 -8.70 -1.82 6.50
CA ASP A 45 -9.15 -3.17 6.84
C ASP A 45 -7.97 -4.16 6.89
N LEU A 46 -7.04 -4.02 5.94
CA LEU A 46 -5.81 -4.82 5.89
C LEU A 46 -4.92 -4.55 7.11
N GLU A 47 -4.71 -3.29 7.46
CA GLU A 47 -3.95 -2.90 8.66
C GLU A 47 -4.60 -3.46 9.93
N ALA A 48 -5.93 -3.29 10.07
CA ALA A 48 -6.69 -3.82 11.20
C ALA A 48 -6.57 -5.35 11.30
N LYS A 49 -6.71 -6.06 10.18
CA LYS A 49 -6.55 -7.52 10.11
C LYS A 49 -5.19 -7.97 10.65
N TYR A 50 -4.09 -7.34 10.24
CA TYR A 50 -2.76 -7.73 10.70
C TYR A 50 -2.46 -7.30 12.12
N LYS A 51 -3.02 -6.18 12.59
CA LYS A 51 -2.98 -5.81 14.00
C LYS A 51 -3.66 -6.86 14.88
N THR A 52 -4.88 -7.26 14.53
CA THR A 52 -5.60 -8.32 15.26
C THR A 52 -4.85 -9.65 15.21
N LYS A 53 -4.33 -10.05 14.04
CA LYS A 53 -3.53 -11.28 13.91
C LYS A 53 -2.28 -11.25 14.79
N ALA A 54 -1.60 -10.12 14.88
CA ALA A 54 -0.43 -9.93 15.74
C ALA A 54 -0.82 -10.04 17.23
N GLU A 55 -1.92 -9.42 17.65
CA GLU A 55 -2.43 -9.49 19.03
C GLU A 55 -2.86 -10.92 19.41
N GLU A 56 -3.50 -11.65 18.49
CA GLU A 56 -3.94 -13.04 18.71
C GLU A 56 -2.75 -14.00 18.84
N LYS A 57 -1.83 -13.97 17.87
CA LYS A 57 -0.64 -14.84 17.89
C LYS A 57 0.33 -14.45 19.01
N GLY A 58 0.45 -13.15 19.29
CA GLY A 58 1.30 -12.61 20.34
C GLY A 58 0.86 -13.02 21.75
N ARG A 59 -0.45 -13.04 22.02
CA ARG A 59 -1.00 -13.42 23.33
C ARG A 59 -0.59 -14.82 23.78
N GLN A 60 -0.54 -15.79 22.87
CA GLN A 60 -0.13 -17.17 23.19
C GLN A 60 1.34 -17.20 23.62
N LEU A 61 2.21 -16.58 22.84
CA LEU A 61 3.64 -16.51 23.13
C LEU A 61 3.92 -15.71 24.41
N GLU A 62 3.20 -14.61 24.63
CA GLU A 62 3.31 -13.80 25.83
C GLU A 62 2.95 -14.59 27.10
N ALA A 63 1.91 -15.43 27.04
CA ALA A 63 1.55 -16.31 28.16
C ALA A 63 2.69 -17.31 28.48
N GLU A 64 3.34 -17.88 27.46
CA GLU A 64 4.49 -18.76 27.67
C GLU A 64 5.72 -18.04 28.23
N ILE A 65 5.99 -16.82 27.75
CA ILE A 65 7.07 -15.96 28.27
C ILE A 65 6.79 -15.63 29.75
N ASN A 66 5.55 -15.28 30.10
CA ASN A 66 5.19 -14.96 31.47
C ASN A 66 5.31 -16.18 32.39
N ARG A 67 4.90 -17.37 31.93
CA ARG A 67 5.12 -18.62 32.65
C ARG A 67 6.61 -18.92 32.83
N PHE A 68 7.42 -18.76 31.78
CA PHE A 68 8.87 -18.92 31.87
C PHE A 68 9.49 -17.96 32.90
N LYS A 69 9.10 -16.69 32.91
CA LYS A 69 9.58 -15.70 33.90
C LYS A 69 9.26 -16.13 35.34
N GLN A 70 8.08 -16.67 35.59
CA GLN A 70 7.69 -17.19 36.92
C GLN A 70 8.51 -18.43 37.31
N GLU A 71 8.70 -19.36 36.38
CA GLU A 71 9.53 -20.56 36.58
C GLU A 71 10.99 -20.18 36.87
N ALA A 72 11.54 -19.22 36.12
CA ALA A 72 12.89 -18.70 36.32
C ALA A 72 13.04 -17.95 37.65
N ALA A 73 12.07 -17.13 38.04
CA ALA A 73 12.10 -16.39 39.31
C ALA A 73 12.09 -17.32 40.54
N SER A 74 11.43 -18.48 40.43
CA SER A 74 11.37 -19.47 41.51
C SER A 74 12.50 -20.51 41.46
N PHE A 75 13.39 -20.45 40.45
CA PHE A 75 14.45 -21.43 40.26
C PHE A 75 15.42 -21.48 41.45
N GLN A 76 15.86 -20.33 41.95
CA GLN A 76 16.86 -20.27 43.02
C GLN A 76 16.37 -20.93 44.32
N SER A 77 15.15 -20.63 44.75
CA SER A 77 14.58 -21.22 45.98
C SER A 77 14.31 -22.71 45.81
N GLN A 78 13.83 -23.14 44.63
CA GLN A 78 13.63 -24.56 44.34
C GLN A 78 14.96 -25.32 44.24
N ALA A 79 16.03 -24.71 43.73
CA ALA A 79 17.36 -25.31 43.66
C ALA A 79 17.94 -25.57 45.06
N GLN A 80 17.72 -24.64 46.00
CA GLN A 80 18.11 -24.82 47.40
C GLN A 80 17.34 -25.96 48.06
N ALA A 81 16.05 -26.12 47.78
CA ALA A 81 15.21 -27.17 48.36
C ALA A 81 15.45 -28.56 47.76
N ASN A 82 15.71 -28.67 46.45
CA ASN A 82 15.79 -29.94 45.72
C ASN A 82 17.23 -30.42 45.45
N GLY A 83 18.24 -29.60 45.72
CA GLY A 83 19.66 -29.95 45.60
C GLY A 83 20.24 -29.80 44.19
N GLN A 84 21.54 -30.08 44.08
CA GLN A 84 22.36 -29.74 42.91
C GLN A 84 21.96 -30.48 41.63
N ALA A 85 21.63 -31.78 41.72
CA ALA A 85 21.27 -32.57 40.54
C ALA A 85 19.98 -32.04 39.87
N TRP A 86 18.97 -31.72 40.68
CA TRP A 86 17.75 -31.07 40.20
C TRP A 86 18.05 -29.70 39.58
N ALA A 87 18.89 -28.89 40.24
CA ALA A 87 19.25 -27.55 39.78
C ALA A 87 19.94 -27.59 38.40
N GLN A 88 20.85 -28.54 38.17
CA GLN A 88 21.51 -28.71 36.89
C GLN A 88 20.52 -29.08 35.77
N GLN A 89 19.64 -30.05 36.03
CA GLN A 89 18.64 -30.47 35.05
C GLN A 89 17.67 -29.33 34.72
N LYS A 90 17.10 -28.67 35.74
CA LYS A 90 16.12 -27.62 35.54
C LYS A 90 16.75 -26.36 34.92
N GLY A 91 18.00 -26.05 35.26
CA GLY A 91 18.75 -24.96 34.63
C GLY A 91 18.93 -25.17 33.12
N ALA A 92 19.29 -26.39 32.71
CA ALA A 92 19.41 -26.73 31.29
C ALA A 92 18.04 -26.65 30.56
N GLU A 93 16.96 -27.07 31.21
CA GLU A 93 15.60 -26.95 30.69
C GLU A 93 15.20 -25.48 30.49
N LEU A 94 15.43 -24.63 31.50
CA LEU A 94 15.13 -23.19 31.43
C LEU A 94 15.92 -22.50 30.32
N GLN A 95 17.22 -22.79 30.20
CA GLN A 95 18.05 -22.23 29.14
C GLN A 95 17.58 -22.65 27.74
N LYS A 96 17.22 -23.93 27.56
CA LYS A 96 16.66 -24.42 26.29
C LYS A 96 15.32 -23.73 25.99
N ARG A 97 14.46 -23.58 26.99
CA ARG A 97 13.16 -22.93 26.85
C ARG A 97 13.29 -21.45 26.49
N GLU A 98 14.24 -20.74 27.10
CA GLU A 98 14.55 -19.35 26.78
C GLU A 98 14.93 -19.18 25.29
N GLN A 99 15.80 -20.05 24.78
CA GLN A 99 16.19 -20.04 23.36
C GLN A 99 15.00 -20.32 22.44
N GLN A 100 14.14 -21.28 22.81
CA GLN A 100 12.94 -21.61 22.05
C GLN A 100 11.95 -20.44 22.00
N LEU A 101 11.73 -19.76 23.12
CA LEU A 101 10.85 -18.60 23.20
C LEU A 101 11.40 -17.42 22.38
N SER A 102 12.71 -17.18 22.43
CA SER A 102 13.38 -16.16 21.62
C SER A 102 13.23 -16.44 20.12
N TYR A 103 13.47 -17.69 19.70
CA TYR A 103 13.27 -18.11 18.32
C TYR A 103 11.81 -17.98 17.87
N ALA A 104 10.87 -18.41 18.70
CA ALA A 104 9.44 -18.31 18.42
C ALA A 104 9.00 -16.84 18.26
N GLN A 105 9.52 -15.93 19.08
CA GLN A 105 9.25 -14.50 18.98
C GLN A 105 9.76 -13.92 17.66
N GLN A 106 11.00 -14.24 17.29
CA GLN A 106 11.58 -13.77 16.03
C GLN A 106 10.84 -14.34 14.82
N ALA A 107 10.51 -15.64 14.84
CA ALA A 107 9.78 -16.31 13.78
C ALA A 107 8.37 -15.71 13.58
N LEU A 108 7.65 -15.46 14.67
CA LEU A 108 6.33 -14.82 14.62
C LEU A 108 6.40 -13.41 14.02
N SER A 109 7.39 -12.61 14.43
CA SER A 109 7.59 -11.26 13.90
C SER A 109 7.90 -11.29 12.40
N GLN A 110 8.76 -12.20 11.95
CA GLN A 110 9.08 -12.36 10.53
C GLN A 110 7.87 -12.84 9.71
N GLU A 111 7.12 -13.80 10.23
CA GLU A 111 5.90 -14.32 9.57
C GLU A 111 4.89 -13.19 9.35
N LEU A 112 4.56 -12.42 10.40
CA LEU A 112 3.62 -11.32 10.32
C LEU A 112 4.09 -10.24 9.34
N GLN A 113 5.39 -9.89 9.36
CA GLN A 113 5.95 -8.90 8.45
C GLN A 113 5.90 -9.36 7.00
N GLN A 114 6.24 -10.63 6.72
CA GLN A 114 6.21 -11.18 5.37
C GLN A 114 4.79 -11.26 4.81
N GLU A 115 3.85 -11.74 5.61
CA GLU A 115 2.45 -11.83 5.20
C GLU A 115 1.85 -10.44 4.97
N SER A 116 2.02 -9.53 5.92
CA SER A 116 1.50 -8.15 5.81
C SER A 116 2.11 -7.42 4.62
N GLY A 117 3.42 -7.59 4.39
CA GLY A 117 4.10 -7.04 3.21
C GLY A 117 3.52 -7.56 1.91
N LYS A 118 3.31 -8.88 1.78
CA LYS A 118 2.73 -9.48 0.55
C LYS A 118 1.34 -8.96 0.24
N GLU A 119 0.46 -8.87 1.24
CA GLU A 119 -0.90 -8.37 1.02
C GLU A 119 -0.88 -6.86 0.73
N MET A 120 0.00 -6.08 1.38
CA MET A 120 0.18 -4.66 1.09
C MET A 120 0.70 -4.43 -0.34
N ASP A 121 1.66 -5.23 -0.80
CA ASP A 121 2.20 -5.18 -2.16
C ASP A 121 1.10 -5.48 -3.21
N SER A 122 0.24 -6.46 -2.90
CA SER A 122 -0.91 -6.80 -3.73
C SER A 122 -1.91 -5.63 -3.81
N LEU A 123 -2.21 -5.01 -2.66
CA LEU A 123 -3.09 -3.84 -2.58
C LEU A 123 -2.52 -2.66 -3.38
N VAL A 124 -1.24 -2.32 -3.20
CA VAL A 124 -0.55 -1.26 -3.95
C VAL A 124 -0.59 -1.54 -5.45
N SER A 125 -0.36 -2.79 -5.85
CA SER A 125 -0.46 -3.22 -7.25
C SER A 125 -1.88 -3.06 -7.81
N GLY A 126 -2.89 -3.39 -7.00
CA GLY A 126 -4.30 -3.19 -7.30
C GLY A 126 -4.65 -1.71 -7.51
N VAL A 127 -4.20 -0.84 -6.60
CA VAL A 127 -4.37 0.62 -6.71
C VAL A 127 -3.70 1.17 -7.96
N LYS A 128 -2.44 0.78 -8.25
CA LYS A 128 -1.74 1.19 -9.48
C LYS A 128 -2.49 0.77 -10.74
N LYS A 129 -3.01 -0.47 -10.77
CA LYS A 129 -3.82 -0.97 -11.88
C LYS A 129 -5.12 -0.17 -12.03
N PHE A 130 -5.78 0.14 -10.93
CA PHE A 130 -6.98 0.96 -10.91
C PHE A 130 -6.72 2.36 -11.48
N ILE A 131 -5.71 3.07 -10.98
CA ILE A 131 -5.32 4.41 -11.46
C ILE A 131 -4.98 4.38 -12.95
N LYS A 132 -4.31 3.32 -13.43
CA LYS A 132 -4.00 3.15 -14.86
C LYS A 132 -5.27 3.03 -15.71
N VAL A 133 -6.28 2.27 -15.27
CA VAL A 133 -7.55 2.14 -16.00
C VAL A 133 -8.31 3.48 -15.96
N TYR A 134 -8.43 4.06 -14.77
CA TYR A 134 -9.06 5.36 -14.55
C TYR A 134 -8.44 6.45 -15.44
N GLY A 135 -7.11 6.52 -15.49
CA GLY A 135 -6.37 7.46 -16.31
C GLY A 135 -6.70 7.35 -17.79
N LYS A 136 -6.75 6.12 -18.32
CA LYS A 136 -7.12 5.86 -19.73
C LYS A 136 -8.56 6.27 -20.03
N GLU A 137 -9.50 5.89 -19.18
CA GLU A 137 -10.93 6.20 -19.36
C GLU A 137 -11.22 7.70 -19.32
N LYS A 138 -10.48 8.44 -18.49
CA LYS A 138 -10.65 9.89 -18.32
C LYS A 138 -9.74 10.72 -19.23
N GLY A 139 -8.92 10.07 -20.07
CA GLY A 139 -8.05 10.73 -21.05
C GLY A 139 -6.84 11.45 -20.44
N TYR A 140 -6.36 11.02 -19.27
CA TYR A 140 -5.11 11.53 -18.70
C TYR A 140 -3.91 10.94 -19.44
N ALA A 141 -2.98 11.81 -19.85
CA ALA A 141 -1.68 11.37 -20.36
C ALA A 141 -0.76 10.90 -19.24
N TYR A 142 -0.82 11.57 -18.08
CA TYR A 142 -0.04 11.23 -16.88
C TYR A 142 -0.89 11.43 -15.62
N ILE A 143 -0.73 10.50 -14.68
CA ILE A 143 -1.15 10.67 -13.29
C ILE A 143 0.09 10.43 -12.43
N TYR A 144 0.48 11.45 -11.67
CA TYR A 144 1.65 11.40 -10.81
C TYR A 144 1.27 11.02 -9.38
N GLY A 145 2.15 10.28 -8.69
CA GLY A 145 2.04 10.09 -7.24
C GLY A 145 2.85 11.17 -6.52
N THR A 146 2.30 11.75 -5.44
CA THR A 146 2.95 12.82 -4.66
C THR A 146 3.20 12.46 -3.19
N GLY A 147 3.31 11.17 -2.86
CA GLY A 147 3.61 10.71 -1.49
C GLY A 147 5.08 10.77 -1.08
N ASP A 148 5.48 9.85 -0.18
CA ASP A 148 6.73 9.90 0.60
C ASP A 148 8.04 10.14 -0.15
N ALA A 149 8.11 9.82 -1.46
CA ALA A 149 9.17 10.31 -2.32
C ALA A 149 8.64 11.51 -3.11
N ALA A 150 9.08 12.73 -2.75
CA ALA A 150 8.65 13.97 -3.39
C ALA A 150 9.10 14.03 -4.86
N SER A 151 8.35 13.40 -5.76
CA SER A 151 8.53 13.51 -7.21
C SER A 151 7.98 14.83 -7.77
N ILE A 152 7.16 15.53 -6.99
CA ILE A 152 6.57 16.83 -7.34
C ILE A 152 6.75 17.77 -6.15
N LEU A 153 7.47 18.86 -6.36
CA LEU A 153 7.68 19.90 -5.33
C LEU A 153 6.51 20.89 -5.26
N TYR A 154 5.79 21.08 -6.37
CA TYR A 154 4.63 21.96 -6.48
C TYR A 154 3.73 21.50 -7.64
N ALA A 155 2.43 21.49 -7.41
CA ALA A 155 1.39 21.37 -8.41
C ALA A 155 0.20 22.24 -8.00
N GLU A 156 -0.56 22.75 -8.97
CA GLU A 156 -1.80 23.46 -8.66
C GLU A 156 -2.87 22.46 -8.17
N ASP A 157 -3.61 22.82 -7.12
CA ASP A 157 -4.68 21.99 -6.53
C ASP A 157 -5.73 21.51 -7.54
N LYS A 158 -5.93 22.25 -8.64
CA LYS A 158 -6.87 21.86 -9.72
C LYS A 158 -6.50 20.55 -10.40
N PHE A 159 -5.24 20.10 -10.28
CA PHE A 159 -4.75 18.83 -10.82
C PHE A 159 -4.82 17.69 -9.79
N ASP A 160 -5.25 17.96 -8.56
CA ASP A 160 -5.43 16.97 -7.52
C ASP A 160 -6.68 16.12 -7.78
N ILE A 161 -6.50 14.81 -7.95
CA ILE A 161 -7.59 13.85 -8.06
C ILE A 161 -7.64 12.86 -6.88
N THR A 162 -6.90 13.12 -5.81
CA THR A 162 -6.74 12.23 -4.63
C THR A 162 -8.10 11.81 -4.07
N LYS A 163 -8.97 12.78 -3.76
CA LYS A 163 -10.31 12.51 -3.21
C LYS A 163 -11.20 11.73 -4.18
N GLU A 164 -11.08 12.00 -5.48
CA GLU A 164 -11.84 11.29 -6.51
C GLU A 164 -11.41 9.81 -6.59
N ILE A 165 -10.10 9.56 -6.58
CA ILE A 165 -9.55 8.20 -6.60
C ILE A 165 -9.90 7.44 -5.32
N ILE A 166 -9.74 8.06 -4.14
CA ILE A 166 -10.15 7.46 -2.85
C ILE A 166 -11.62 7.05 -2.91
N LYS A 167 -12.50 7.95 -3.35
CA LYS A 167 -13.92 7.66 -3.46
C LYS A 167 -14.17 6.50 -4.41
N ALA A 168 -13.58 6.51 -5.60
CA ALA A 168 -13.81 5.48 -6.60
C ALA A 168 -13.28 4.10 -6.19
N LEU A 169 -12.13 4.05 -5.51
CA LEU A 169 -11.60 2.83 -4.90
C LEU A 169 -12.50 2.30 -3.79
N ASN A 170 -12.95 3.16 -2.88
CA ASN A 170 -13.85 2.80 -1.79
C ASN A 170 -15.23 2.32 -2.30
N ASP A 171 -15.77 2.97 -3.34
CA ASP A 171 -17.02 2.56 -3.97
C ASP A 171 -16.87 1.17 -4.63
N LYS A 172 -15.73 0.92 -5.29
CA LYS A 172 -15.41 -0.40 -5.88
C LYS A 172 -15.24 -1.48 -4.82
N TYR A 173 -14.64 -1.15 -3.68
CA TYR A 173 -14.46 -2.09 -2.56
C TYR A 173 -15.78 -2.42 -1.85
N LYS A 174 -16.66 -1.42 -1.66
CA LYS A 174 -17.98 -1.58 -1.03
C LYS A 174 -19.01 -2.33 -1.89
N ALA A 175 -18.70 -2.61 -3.15
CA ALA A 175 -19.58 -3.35 -4.05
C ALA A 175 -19.17 -4.84 -4.08
N PRO A 176 -19.57 -5.69 -3.10
CA PRO A 176 -19.33 -7.11 -3.22
C PRO A 176 -20.15 -7.67 -4.41
N ALA A 177 -19.47 -8.45 -5.26
CA ALA A 177 -20.04 -9.51 -6.10
C ALA A 177 -21.34 -9.20 -6.89
N LYS A 178 -21.33 -8.24 -7.83
CA LYS A 178 -22.38 -8.18 -8.88
C LYS A 178 -21.91 -8.43 -10.31
N THR A 179 -20.62 -8.69 -10.52
CA THR A 179 -20.09 -8.81 -11.89
C THR A 179 -19.50 -10.17 -12.23
N GLU A 180 -19.13 -11.01 -11.27
CA GLU A 180 -18.62 -12.36 -11.57
C GLU A 180 -19.73 -13.38 -11.88
N GLU A 181 -20.96 -13.18 -11.38
CA GLU A 181 -22.07 -14.11 -11.66
C GLU A 181 -22.70 -13.94 -13.06
N LYS A 182 -22.51 -12.79 -13.73
CA LYS A 182 -23.09 -12.56 -15.07
C LYS A 182 -22.20 -12.95 -16.25
N ALA A 183 -20.91 -13.25 -16.02
CA ALA A 183 -20.01 -13.68 -17.09
C ALA A 183 -19.99 -15.21 -17.29
N ALA A 184 -20.39 -15.99 -16.28
CA ALA A 184 -20.42 -17.45 -16.36
C ALA A 184 -21.72 -18.01 -16.97
N ALA A 185 -22.79 -17.21 -17.11
CA ALA A 185 -24.09 -17.66 -17.63
C ALA A 185 -24.31 -17.40 -19.14
N LYS A 186 -23.27 -17.06 -19.91
CA LYS A 186 -23.36 -16.80 -21.36
C LYS A 186 -22.26 -17.47 -22.20
N LYS A 187 -21.70 -18.59 -21.75
CA LYS A 187 -20.90 -19.47 -22.61
C LYS A 187 -21.53 -20.85 -22.69
#